data_AF-A0A1S1R7U4-F1
#
_entry.id   AF-A0A1S1R7U4-F1
#
_cell.length_a   1.000
_cell.length_b   1.000
_cell.length_c   1.000
_cell.angle_alpha   90.00
_cell.angle_beta   90.00
_cell.angle_gamma   90.00
#
_symmetry.space_group_name_H-M   'P 1'
#
loop_
_entity.id
_entity.type
_entity.pdbx_description
1 polymer ?
#
loop_
_entity_poly.entity_id
_entity_poly.type
_entity_poly.pdbx_seq_one_letter_code
_entity_poly.pdbx_strand_id
1 'polypeptide(L)'
;MSAELVNGLTVLVLSLLVGFEVVGKVPSTLHTPLMSGANAIHGIVIIGVMIVAAGADSPLGYVLVFVAAAFAAANVVGGYVVTDRMLEMFRRRPTVRAGDLGGKGAGGEGAGGKDAGDAADGERGPREARGSRTGRP
;
A
#
# COMPACT_ATOMS: atom_id res chain seq x y z
N MET A 1 -12.73 -35.16 -24.56
CA MET A 1 -12.85 -34.13 -23.50
C MET A 1 -14.12 -33.36 -23.72
N SER A 2 -14.87 -33.01 -22.66
CA SER A 2 -16.03 -32.12 -22.78
C SER A 2 -15.58 -30.69 -23.09
N ALA A 3 -16.34 -29.96 -23.91
CA ALA A 3 -16.01 -28.58 -24.30
C ALA A 3 -15.86 -27.65 -23.07
N GLU A 4 -16.66 -27.88 -22.03
CA GLU A 4 -16.61 -27.13 -20.78
C GLU A 4 -15.30 -27.35 -20.01
N LEU A 5 -14.79 -28.59 -19.96
CA LEU A 5 -13.50 -28.89 -19.37
C LEU A 5 -12.36 -28.22 -20.14
N VAL A 6 -12.41 -28.25 -21.48
CA VAL A 6 -11.40 -27.59 -22.32
C VAL A 6 -11.43 -26.08 -22.09
N ASN A 7 -12.62 -25.47 -22.01
CA ASN A 7 -12.77 -24.04 -21.74
C ASN A 7 -12.26 -23.66 -20.35
N GLY A 8 -12.67 -24.40 -19.30
CA GLY A 8 -12.22 -24.18 -17.93
C GLY A 8 -10.70 -24.30 -17.78
N LEU A 9 -10.10 -25.31 -18.43
CA LEU A 9 -8.65 -25.47 -18.45
C LEU A 9 -7.95 -24.34 -19.21
N THR A 10 -8.52 -23.90 -20.34
CA THR A 10 -8.00 -22.76 -21.10
C THR A 10 -7.98 -21.49 -20.25
N VAL A 11 -9.09 -21.16 -19.59
CA VAL A 11 -9.19 -20.00 -18.69
C VAL A 11 -8.20 -20.13 -17.52
N LEU A 12 -8.10 -21.31 -16.91
CA LEU A 12 -7.14 -21.57 -15.84
C LEU A 12 -5.70 -21.30 -16.28
N VAL A 13 -5.25 -21.91 -17.37
CA VAL A 13 -3.87 -21.75 -17.87
C VAL A 13 -3.59 -20.30 -18.26
N LEU A 14 -4.50 -19.65 -19.01
CA LEU A 14 -4.32 -18.25 -19.40
C LEU A 14 -4.30 -17.31 -18.18
N SER A 15 -5.16 -17.52 -17.19
CA SER A 15 -5.18 -16.70 -15.97
C SER A 15 -3.90 -16.85 -15.15
N LEU A 16 -3.31 -18.05 -15.09
CA LEU A 16 -2.02 -18.29 -14.43
C LEU A 16 -0.88 -17.57 -15.14
N LEU A 17 -0.82 -17.64 -16.48
CA LEU A 17 0.19 -16.93 -17.27
C LEU A 17 0.08 -15.41 -17.06
N VAL A 18 -1.14 -14.86 -17.09
CA VAL A 18 -1.38 -13.44 -16.81
C VAL A 18 -0.96 -13.09 -15.39
N GLY A 19 -1.33 -13.91 -14.39
CA GLY A 19 -0.94 -13.68 -13.00
C GLY A 19 0.57 -13.63 -12.80
N PHE A 20 1.31 -14.58 -13.40
CA PHE A 20 2.78 -14.60 -13.35
C PHE A 20 3.39 -13.34 -13.98
N GLU A 21 2.94 -12.98 -15.18
CA GLU A 21 3.47 -11.85 -15.94
C GLU A 21 3.20 -10.49 -15.28
N VAL A 22 2.06 -10.35 -14.60
CA VAL A 22 1.67 -9.13 -13.88
C VAL A 22 2.44 -9.01 -12.56
N VAL A 23 2.48 -10.08 -11.74
CA VAL A 23 3.18 -10.06 -10.45
C VAL A 23 4.69 -9.87 -10.63
N GLY A 24 5.27 -10.45 -11.67
CA GLY A 24 6.70 -10.31 -11.99
C GLY A 24 7.16 -8.88 -12.31
N LYS A 25 6.24 -7.96 -12.62
CA LYS A 25 6.56 -6.55 -12.93
C LYS A 25 6.38 -5.58 -11.76
N VAL A 26 5.99 -6.06 -10.59
CA VAL A 26 5.76 -5.19 -9.43
C VAL A 26 7.10 -4.82 -8.77
N PRO A 27 7.38 -3.54 -8.47
CA PRO A 27 8.62 -3.12 -7.82
C PRO A 27 8.71 -3.67 -6.39
N SER A 28 9.93 -3.83 -5.87
CA SER A 28 10.18 -4.46 -4.57
C SER A 28 9.58 -3.72 -3.38
N THR A 29 9.37 -2.41 -3.51
CA THR A 29 8.69 -1.57 -2.51
C THR A 29 7.22 -1.94 -2.33
N LEU A 30 6.61 -2.62 -3.30
CA LEU A 30 5.19 -2.97 -3.30
C LEU A 30 4.92 -4.45 -3.02
N HIS A 31 5.92 -5.30 -2.75
CA HIS A 31 5.67 -6.72 -2.48
C HIS A 31 4.76 -6.95 -1.26
N THR A 32 4.93 -6.16 -0.19
CA THR A 32 4.10 -6.30 1.03
C THR A 32 2.67 -5.79 0.81
N PRO A 33 2.43 -4.59 0.22
CA PRO A 33 1.09 -4.19 -0.20
C PRO A 33 0.45 -5.16 -1.19
N LEU A 34 1.20 -5.70 -2.15
CA LEU A 34 0.72 -6.66 -3.14
C LEU A 34 0.30 -7.99 -2.48
N MET A 35 1.09 -8.47 -1.52
CA MET A 35 0.78 -9.67 -0.74
C MET A 35 -0.52 -9.49 0.05
N SER A 36 -0.74 -8.33 0.67
CA SER A 36 -2.00 -8.00 1.32
C SER A 36 -3.16 -7.85 0.32
N GLY A 37 -2.91 -7.21 -0.82
CA GLY A 37 -3.91 -7.04 -1.87
C GLY A 37 -4.40 -8.38 -2.43
N ALA A 38 -3.50 -9.35 -2.61
CA ALA A 38 -3.86 -10.71 -3.02
C ALA A 38 -4.78 -11.41 -2.00
N ASN A 39 -4.58 -11.16 -0.70
CA ASN A 39 -5.48 -11.64 0.34
C ASN A 39 -6.88 -11.01 0.24
N ALA A 40 -7.00 -9.74 -0.16
CA ALA A 40 -8.29 -9.10 -0.40
C ALA A 40 -9.00 -9.67 -1.64
N ILE A 41 -8.26 -9.95 -2.72
CA ILE A 41 -8.80 -10.53 -3.95
C ILE A 41 -9.35 -11.95 -3.73
N HIS A 42 -8.71 -12.72 -2.85
CA HIS A 42 -9.21 -14.05 -2.48
C HIS A 42 -10.59 -14.01 -1.80
N GLY A 43 -11.08 -12.82 -1.41
CA GLY A 43 -12.44 -12.61 -0.91
C GLY A 43 -13.56 -13.04 -1.86
N ILE A 44 -13.25 -13.37 -3.13
CA ILE A 44 -14.16 -13.98 -4.09
C ILE A 44 -14.87 -15.25 -3.57
N VAL A 45 -14.35 -15.88 -2.51
CA VAL A 45 -15.01 -16.98 -1.78
C VAL A 45 -16.47 -16.64 -1.40
N ILE A 46 -16.81 -15.36 -1.23
CA ILE A 46 -18.20 -14.93 -0.99
C ILE A 46 -19.18 -15.43 -2.06
N ILE A 47 -18.76 -15.55 -3.32
CA ILE A 47 -19.58 -16.09 -4.41
C ILE A 47 -19.86 -17.57 -4.18
N GLY A 48 -18.85 -18.33 -3.73
CA GLY A 48 -19.02 -19.73 -3.35
C GLY A 48 -20.03 -19.88 -2.20
N VAL A 49 -19.96 -19.00 -1.19
CA VAL A 49 -20.93 -18.97 -0.10
C VAL A 49 -22.34 -18.70 -0.63
N MET A 50 -22.52 -17.75 -1.56
CA MET A 50 -23.83 -17.46 -2.15
C MET A 50 -24.42 -18.67 -2.89
N ILE A 51 -23.60 -19.42 -3.62
CA ILE A 51 -24.05 -20.63 -4.33
C ILE A 51 -24.47 -21.72 -3.34
N VAL A 52 -23.68 -21.95 -2.29
CA VAL A 52 -24.01 -22.94 -1.24
C VAL A 52 -25.25 -22.51 -0.45
N ALA A 53 -25.39 -21.22 -0.16
CA ALA A 53 -26.56 -20.65 0.51
C ALA A 53 -27.85 -20.89 -0.28
N ALA A 54 -27.79 -20.77 -1.61
CA ALA A 54 -28.94 -21.01 -2.48
C ALA A 54 -29.44 -22.46 -2.44
N GLY A 55 -28.58 -23.42 -2.10
CA GLY A 55 -28.92 -24.84 -1.99
C GLY A 55 -29.13 -25.33 -0.55
N ALA A 56 -29.04 -24.47 0.47
CA ALA A 56 -29.14 -24.89 1.86
C ALA A 56 -30.61 -25.09 2.30
N ASP A 57 -30.92 -26.30 2.76
CA ASP A 57 -32.25 -26.77 3.10
C ASP A 57 -32.33 -27.49 4.46
N SER A 58 -31.19 -27.66 5.14
CA SER A 58 -31.10 -28.28 6.46
C SER A 58 -30.62 -27.28 7.53
N PRO A 59 -31.01 -27.46 8.80
CA PRO A 59 -30.53 -26.62 9.90
C PRO A 59 -28.99 -26.56 9.99
N LEU A 60 -28.33 -27.69 9.73
CA LEU A 60 -26.87 -27.78 9.69
C LEU A 60 -26.31 -27.00 8.49
N GLY A 61 -26.95 -27.10 7.32
CA GLY A 61 -26.59 -26.32 6.13
C GLY A 61 -26.64 -24.81 6.38
N TYR A 62 -27.67 -24.31 7.05
CA TYR A 62 -27.78 -22.89 7.40
C TYR A 62 -26.68 -22.43 8.37
N VAL A 63 -26.32 -23.26 9.36
CA VAL A 63 -25.21 -22.96 10.27
C VAL A 63 -23.88 -22.88 9.51
N LEU A 64 -23.62 -23.82 8.61
CA LEU A 64 -22.40 -23.81 7.79
C LEU A 64 -22.34 -22.59 6.87
N VAL A 65 -23.46 -22.24 6.21
CA VAL A 65 -23.56 -21.04 5.37
C VAL A 65 -23.30 -19.78 6.19
N PHE A 66 -23.86 -19.68 7.39
CA PHE A 66 -23.63 -18.53 8.27
C PHE A 66 -22.15 -18.38 8.65
N VAL A 67 -21.51 -19.47 9.06
CA VAL A 67 -20.09 -19.48 9.41
C VAL A 67 -19.21 -19.16 8.19
N ALA A 68 -19.51 -19.77 7.04
CA ALA A 68 -18.78 -19.51 5.80
C ALA A 68 -18.94 -18.05 5.34
N ALA A 69 -20.13 -17.47 5.47
CA ALA A 69 -20.40 -16.06 5.18
C ALA A 69 -19.60 -15.14 6.11
N ALA A 70 -19.53 -15.45 7.41
CA ALA A 70 -18.74 -14.68 8.36
C ALA A 70 -17.25 -14.68 8.00
N PHE A 71 -16.69 -15.84 7.63
CA PHE A 71 -15.29 -15.93 7.17
C PHE A 71 -15.06 -15.21 5.83
N ALA A 72 -15.97 -15.34 4.87
CA ALA A 72 -15.88 -14.63 3.61
C ALA A 72 -15.91 -13.11 3.82
N ALA A 73 -16.84 -12.61 4.66
CA ALA A 73 -16.91 -11.21 5.02
C ALA A 73 -15.64 -10.73 5.74
N ALA A 74 -15.10 -11.51 6.69
CA ALA A 74 -13.87 -11.18 7.38
C ALA A 74 -12.66 -11.10 6.44
N ASN A 75 -12.55 -11.99 5.45
CA ASN A 75 -11.49 -11.97 4.45
C ASN A 75 -11.58 -10.72 3.56
N VAL A 76 -12.77 -10.40 3.06
CA VAL A 76 -13.04 -9.19 2.26
C VAL A 76 -12.69 -7.93 3.08
N VAL A 77 -13.35 -7.73 4.22
CA VAL A 77 -13.19 -6.51 5.03
C VAL A 77 -11.77 -6.38 5.54
N GLY A 78 -11.19 -7.45 6.10
CA GLY A 78 -9.83 -7.46 6.61
C GLY A 78 -8.80 -7.20 5.50
N GLY A 79 -8.96 -7.86 4.35
CA GLY A 79 -8.10 -7.67 3.19
C GLY A 79 -8.09 -6.23 2.69
N TYR A 80 -9.26 -5.61 2.52
CA TYR A 80 -9.34 -4.22 2.03
C TYR A 80 -8.84 -3.20 3.06
N VAL A 81 -9.18 -3.33 4.35
CA VAL A 81 -8.74 -2.39 5.39
C VAL A 81 -7.23 -2.42 5.59
N VAL A 82 -6.62 -3.61 5.61
CA VAL A 82 -5.17 -3.74 5.78
C VAL A 82 -4.44 -3.20 4.55
N THR A 83 -4.92 -3.53 3.35
CA THR A 83 -4.32 -3.05 2.10
C THR A 83 -4.39 -1.53 1.97
N ASP A 84 -5.51 -0.90 2.33
CA ASP A 84 -5.64 0.56 2.30
C ASP A 84 -4.63 1.25 3.23
N ARG A 85 -4.49 0.76 4.47
CA ARG A 85 -3.47 1.26 5.42
C ARG A 85 -2.04 1.10 4.89
N MET A 86 -1.76 0.00 4.20
CA MET A 86 -0.45 -0.24 3.56
C MET A 86 -0.23 0.64 2.32
N LEU A 87 -1.28 1.13 1.66
CA LEU A 87 -1.16 2.02 0.51
C LEU A 87 -1.12 3.49 0.92
N GLU A 88 -1.70 3.84 2.07
CA GLU A 88 -1.68 5.20 2.60
C GLU A 88 -0.25 5.70 2.87
N MET A 89 0.67 4.81 3.26
CA MET A 89 2.09 5.11 3.45
C MET A 89 2.85 5.49 2.16
N PHE A 90 2.26 5.30 0.97
CA PHE A 90 2.82 5.80 -0.30
C PHE A 90 2.28 7.18 -0.69
N ARG A 91 1.26 7.70 0.01
CA ARG A 91 0.76 9.05 -0.23
C ARG A 91 1.76 10.06 0.33
N ARG A 92 2.23 10.99 -0.52
CA ARG A 92 3.07 12.10 -0.04
C ARG A 92 2.26 12.91 0.98
N ARG A 93 2.81 13.05 2.18
CA ARG A 93 2.27 13.94 3.21
C ARG A 93 2.15 15.34 2.60
N PRO A 94 1.01 16.05 2.76
CA PRO A 94 0.90 17.42 2.27
C PRO A 94 2.03 18.24 2.89
N THR A 95 2.97 18.72 2.07
CA THR A 95 3.96 19.69 2.53
C THR A 95 3.20 20.95 2.86
N VAL A 96 3.04 21.24 4.15
CA VAL A 96 2.60 22.57 4.61
C VAL A 96 3.50 23.56 3.88
N ARG A 97 2.91 24.40 3.03
CA ARG A 97 3.68 25.39 2.28
C ARG A 97 4.26 26.34 3.31
N ALA A 98 5.56 26.62 3.20
CA ALA A 98 6.24 27.57 4.07
C ALA A 98 5.62 28.99 4.05
N GLY A 99 4.65 29.27 3.17
CA GLY A 99 3.85 30.49 3.14
C GLY A 99 2.69 30.55 4.15
N ASP A 100 2.27 29.42 4.74
CA ASP A 100 1.15 29.38 5.69
C ASP A 100 1.56 29.76 7.13
N LEU A 101 2.87 29.95 7.37
CA LEU A 101 3.44 30.42 8.63
C LEU A 101 3.64 31.96 8.67
N GLY A 102 3.32 32.68 7.58
CA GLY A 102 3.61 34.12 7.44
C GLY A 102 2.45 35.09 7.73
N GLY A 103 1.34 34.61 8.29
CA GLY A 103 0.08 35.37 8.37
C GLY A 103 -0.39 35.76 9.77
N LYS A 104 0.49 36.17 10.68
CA LYS A 104 0.09 36.83 11.93
C LYS A 104 1.16 37.81 12.42
N GLY A 105 1.08 39.03 11.89
CA GLY A 105 1.80 40.18 12.42
C GLY A 105 1.13 41.47 11.99
N ALA A 106 0.36 42.09 12.89
CA ALA A 106 0.02 43.51 12.79
C ALA A 106 -0.25 44.09 14.18
N GLY A 107 0.62 45.04 14.58
CA GLY A 107 0.51 45.93 15.73
C GLY A 107 1.57 45.64 16.80
N GLY A 108 2.56 46.50 17.10
CA GLY A 108 2.89 47.86 16.70
C GLY A 108 4.06 48.35 17.57
N GLU A 109 4.70 49.46 17.17
CA GLU A 109 5.72 50.26 17.91
C GLU A 109 7.07 49.58 18.17
N GLY A 110 8.25 50.18 18.02
CA GLY A 110 8.69 51.54 17.71
C GLY A 110 10.20 51.63 18.04
N ALA A 111 10.88 52.62 17.45
CA ALA A 111 12.20 53.16 17.82
C ALA A 111 13.49 52.35 17.53
N GLY A 112 14.24 52.85 16.53
CA GLY A 112 15.55 53.49 16.74
C GLY A 112 16.77 52.63 17.03
N GLY A 113 17.76 52.67 16.14
CA GLY A 113 19.14 52.27 16.46
C GLY A 113 20.00 52.03 15.22
N LYS A 114 20.97 52.92 15.00
CA LYS A 114 22.07 52.80 14.03
C LYS A 114 22.90 51.53 14.31
N ASP A 115 23.46 50.92 13.28
CA ASP A 115 24.93 50.88 13.09
C ASP A 115 25.32 50.11 11.83
N ALA A 116 26.43 50.57 11.26
CA ALA A 116 27.00 50.19 9.98
C ALA A 116 28.08 49.10 10.13
N GLY A 117 28.46 48.49 9.00
CA GLY A 117 29.62 47.60 8.85
C GLY A 117 29.29 46.14 9.18
N ASP A 118 29.89 45.12 8.57
CA ASP A 118 31.15 45.06 7.83
C ASP A 118 31.19 43.76 6.99
N ALA A 119 32.20 43.71 6.15
CA ALA A 119 32.54 42.75 5.11
C ALA A 119 32.59 41.24 5.49
N ALA A 120 32.41 40.45 4.43
CA ALA A 120 33.15 39.26 4.01
C ALA A 120 33.84 38.33 5.06
N ASP A 121 33.50 37.03 4.98
CA ASP A 121 34.45 35.90 5.03
C ASP A 121 33.68 34.65 4.58
N GLY A 122 34.17 33.75 3.73
CA GLY A 122 35.52 33.20 3.71
C GLY A 122 35.39 31.68 3.87
N GLU A 123 35.94 30.94 2.93
CA GLU A 123 35.73 29.53 2.62
C GLU A 123 35.88 28.52 3.78
N ARG A 124 35.12 27.41 3.73
CA ARG A 124 35.54 26.11 4.31
C ARG A 124 35.22 24.96 3.37
N GLY A 125 36.28 24.34 2.86
CA GLY A 125 36.30 23.29 1.84
C GLY A 125 35.87 21.87 2.30
N PRO A 126 36.00 20.88 1.40
CA PRO A 126 35.37 19.56 1.51
C PRO A 126 36.11 18.63 2.48
N ARG A 127 35.37 17.92 3.34
CA ARG A 127 35.95 16.88 4.21
C ARG A 127 36.24 15.60 3.41
N GLU A 128 37.50 15.24 3.45
CA GLU A 128 38.12 14.09 2.80
C GLU A 128 37.58 12.73 3.26
N ALA A 129 37.75 11.79 2.32
CA ALA A 129 37.53 10.37 2.42
C ALA A 129 38.36 9.69 3.53
N ARG A 130 37.78 8.66 4.14
CA ARG A 130 38.54 7.58 4.77
C ARG A 130 37.93 6.24 4.37
N GLY A 131 38.55 5.60 3.40
CA GLY A 131 38.36 4.18 3.14
C GLY A 131 39.07 3.34 4.20
N SER A 132 38.47 2.20 4.55
CA SER A 132 39.21 1.07 5.10
C SER A 132 38.64 -0.22 4.52
N ARG A 133 39.48 -0.85 3.69
CA ARG A 133 39.42 -2.24 3.27
C ARG A 133 39.19 -3.16 4.47
N THR A 134 38.31 -4.13 4.33
CA THR A 134 38.55 -5.52 4.77
C THR A 134 37.68 -6.47 3.94
N GLY A 135 38.31 -7.14 2.98
CA GLY A 135 37.76 -8.35 2.38
C GLY A 135 37.97 -9.55 3.30
N ARG A 136 37.20 -10.61 3.08
CA ARG A 136 37.40 -11.98 3.57
C ARG A 136 36.56 -12.96 2.74
N PRO A 137 36.96 -14.25 2.71
CA PRO A 137 37.31 -15.01 1.51
C PRO A 137 36.13 -15.51 0.67
#